data_AF-A0AAC9PUI5-F1
#
_entry.id   AF-A0AAC9PUI5-F1
#
_cell.length_a   1.000
_cell.length_b   1.000
_cell.length_c   1.000
_cell.angle_alpha   90.00
_cell.angle_beta   90.00
_cell.angle_gamma   90.00
#
_symmetry.space_group_name_H-M   'P 1'
#
loop_
_entity.id
_entity.type
_entity.pdbx_description
1 polymer ?
#
loop_
_entity_poly.entity_id
_entity_poly.type
_entity_poly.pdbx_seq_one_letter_code
_entity_poly.pdbx_strand_id
1 'polypeptide(L)'
;MTSSQLTPDHTVEQLHRPDIDINTATGKLKIHVDMDNREPTRMIDSEIIEGVMEAAEDDYLDLTDIMHFTHRLTASQAEALRMAAAIASHLIRAGRITPGDLTDDGLVPWQMSPEESAQRITAEAESWDEPNRIVYPGEIAWFDLPWRIAARAAGEDPAAPRT
;
A
#
# COMPACT_ATOMS: atom_id res chain seq x y z
N MET A 1 7.96 -46.06 -41.80
CA MET A 1 6.57 -45.61 -41.58
C MET A 1 6.44 -45.29 -40.09
N THR A 2 7.06 -44.18 -39.68
CA THR A 2 6.45 -42.89 -39.30
C THR A 2 5.72 -42.96 -37.94
N SER A 3 6.52 -42.78 -36.88
CA SER A 3 6.04 -42.39 -35.55
C SER A 3 5.66 -40.91 -35.58
N SER A 4 4.38 -40.59 -35.36
CA SER A 4 3.91 -39.23 -35.13
C SER A 4 4.25 -38.80 -33.70
N GLN A 5 5.12 -37.80 -33.58
CA GLN A 5 5.28 -37.03 -32.34
C GLN A 5 4.23 -35.91 -32.33
N LEU A 6 3.27 -35.98 -31.42
CA LEU A 6 2.48 -34.82 -31.01
C LEU A 6 3.31 -34.04 -29.97
N THR A 7 3.73 -32.83 -30.30
CA THR A 7 4.16 -31.83 -29.32
C THR A 7 2.93 -31.02 -28.88
N PRO A 8 2.66 -30.86 -27.57
CA PRO A 8 1.68 -29.89 -27.13
C PRO A 8 2.27 -28.48 -27.22
N ASP A 9 1.58 -27.64 -27.98
CA ASP A 9 1.82 -26.20 -28.10
C ASP A 9 1.40 -25.52 -26.78
N HIS A 10 2.36 -25.40 -25.86
CA HIS A 10 2.21 -24.57 -24.67
C HIS A 10 2.78 -23.18 -24.98
N THR A 11 1.96 -22.35 -25.62
CA THR A 11 2.14 -20.90 -25.55
C THR A 11 1.75 -20.48 -24.13
N VAL A 12 2.75 -20.43 -23.24
CA VAL A 12 2.63 -19.76 -21.95
C VAL A 12 2.73 -18.27 -22.25
N GLU A 13 1.60 -17.56 -22.23
CA GLU A 13 1.60 -16.10 -22.11
C GLU A 13 2.43 -15.74 -20.87
N GLN A 14 3.62 -15.19 -21.11
CA GLN A 14 4.42 -14.57 -20.07
C GLN A 14 3.66 -13.33 -19.60
N LEU A 15 2.87 -13.49 -18.53
CA LEU A 15 2.39 -12.37 -17.73
C LEU A 15 3.63 -11.63 -17.21
N HIS A 16 3.91 -10.49 -17.84
CA HIS A 16 4.99 -9.58 -17.51
C HIS A 16 4.77 -9.06 -16.09
N ARG A 17 5.55 -9.58 -15.14
CA ARG A 17 5.52 -9.09 -13.75
C ARG A 17 6.26 -7.75 -13.71
N PRO A 18 5.72 -6.71 -13.05
CA PRO A 18 6.45 -5.47 -12.86
C PRO A 18 7.66 -5.70 -11.95
N ASP A 19 8.83 -5.22 -12.36
CA ASP A 19 10.04 -5.19 -11.54
C ASP A 19 9.92 -4.01 -10.55
N ILE A 20 9.99 -4.33 -9.26
CA ILE A 20 9.94 -3.36 -8.16
C ILE A 20 11.37 -3.16 -7.65
N ASP A 21 11.94 -1.98 -7.91
CA ASP A 21 13.27 -1.59 -7.41
C ASP A 21 13.13 -0.51 -6.33
N ILE A 22 13.55 -0.84 -5.10
CA ILE A 22 13.57 0.09 -3.97
C ILE A 22 14.96 0.73 -3.90
N ASN A 23 15.06 2.03 -4.21
CA ASN A 23 16.30 2.79 -4.00
C ASN A 23 16.39 3.25 -2.53
N THR A 24 17.13 2.48 -1.73
CA THR A 24 17.36 2.71 -0.29
C THR A 24 18.16 3.97 0.03
N ALA A 25 18.81 4.62 -0.94
CA ALA A 25 19.58 5.85 -0.72
C ALA A 25 18.74 7.14 -0.76
N THR A 26 17.53 7.09 -1.33
CA THR A 26 16.69 8.29 -1.52
C THR A 26 15.25 8.15 -1.02
N GLY A 27 14.84 6.95 -0.57
CA GLY A 27 13.46 6.67 -0.16
C GLY A 27 12.44 6.75 -1.30
N LYS A 28 12.91 6.85 -2.56
CA LYS A 28 12.05 6.90 -3.76
C LYS A 28 11.80 5.48 -4.27
N LEU A 29 10.53 5.09 -4.30
CA LEU A 29 10.06 3.88 -4.96
C LEU A 29 9.97 4.13 -6.47
N LYS A 30 10.59 3.26 -7.28
CA LYS A 30 10.42 3.23 -8.73
C LYS A 30 9.79 1.89 -9.11
N ILE A 31 8.58 1.91 -9.63
CA ILE A 31 7.93 0.71 -10.17
C ILE A 31 8.08 0.79 -11.69
N HIS A 32 8.76 -0.19 -12.29
CA HIS A 32 8.92 -0.25 -13.74
C HIS A 32 7.78 -1.09 -14.32
N VAL A 33 6.85 -0.44 -15.03
CA VAL A 33 5.80 -1.11 -15.80
C VAL A 33 6.07 -0.80 -17.27
N ASP A 34 6.52 -1.80 -18.01
CA ASP A 34 6.78 -1.66 -19.44
C ASP A 34 5.44 -1.59 -20.19
N MET A 35 5.00 -0.36 -20.49
CA MET A 35 3.91 -0.10 -21.42
C MET A 35 4.48 0.76 -22.55
N ASP A 36 4.84 0.09 -23.64
CA ASP A 36 4.94 0.58 -25.02
C ASP A 36 5.08 2.12 -25.17
N ASN A 37 6.33 2.57 -25.21
CA ASN A 37 6.80 3.76 -25.91
C ASN A 37 6.25 5.15 -25.49
N ARG A 38 5.91 5.35 -24.21
CA ARG A 38 5.99 6.67 -23.56
C ARG A 38 6.71 6.52 -22.22
N GLU A 39 7.95 7.00 -22.10
CA GLU A 39 8.54 7.27 -20.77
C GLU A 39 7.53 8.13 -19.97
N PRO A 40 7.24 7.80 -18.69
CA PRO A 40 8.29 7.86 -17.69
C PRO A 40 8.27 6.71 -16.68
N THR A 41 9.42 6.54 -16.02
CA THR A 41 9.51 5.94 -14.68
C THR A 41 8.36 6.47 -13.79
N ARG A 42 7.32 5.66 -13.57
CA ARG A 42 6.11 6.07 -12.84
C ARG A 42 6.48 6.15 -11.35
N MET A 43 6.87 7.35 -10.91
CA MET A 43 6.66 7.77 -9.52
C MET A 43 5.24 7.36 -9.13
N ILE A 44 5.03 6.85 -7.91
CA ILE A 44 3.68 6.60 -7.37
C ILE A 44 2.78 7.76 -7.82
N ASP A 45 1.69 7.41 -8.52
CA ASP A 45 0.86 8.38 -9.22
C ASP A 45 0.43 9.48 -8.24
N SER A 46 0.74 10.74 -8.53
CA SER A 46 0.48 11.84 -7.59
C SER A 46 -1.00 11.95 -7.25
N GLU A 47 -1.87 11.58 -8.20
CA GLU A 47 -3.31 11.51 -7.99
C GLU A 47 -3.70 10.47 -6.93
N ILE A 48 -3.00 9.33 -6.87
CA ILE A 48 -3.25 8.30 -5.85
C ILE A 48 -2.81 8.80 -4.48
N ILE A 49 -1.63 9.42 -4.39
CA ILE A 49 -1.16 9.98 -3.12
C ILE A 49 -2.10 11.08 -2.65
N GLU A 50 -2.56 11.96 -3.54
CA GLU A 50 -3.53 13.00 -3.22
C GLU A 50 -4.85 12.40 -2.72
N GLY A 51 -5.42 11.43 -3.42
CA GLY A 51 -6.67 10.78 -2.99
C GLY A 51 -6.55 10.04 -1.66
N VAL A 52 -5.44 9.35 -1.41
CA VAL A 52 -5.16 8.72 -0.11
C VAL A 52 -5.08 9.78 1.00
N MET A 53 -4.43 10.91 0.74
CA MET A 53 -4.27 11.96 1.74
C MET A 53 -5.57 12.72 1.99
N GLU A 54 -6.39 12.94 0.97
CA GLU A 54 -7.76 13.47 1.11
C GLU A 54 -8.61 12.54 1.98
N ALA A 55 -8.58 11.23 1.73
CA ALA A 55 -9.30 10.27 2.56
C ALA A 55 -8.81 10.27 4.02
N ALA A 56 -7.49 10.42 4.25
CA ALA A 56 -6.93 10.54 5.60
C ALA A 56 -7.35 11.83 6.33
N GLU A 57 -7.69 12.88 5.58
CA GLU A 57 -8.21 14.14 6.14
C GLU A 57 -9.64 14.01 6.63
N ASP A 58 -10.41 13.04 6.12
CA ASP A 58 -11.76 12.75 6.54
C ASP A 58 -11.78 11.78 7.73
N ASP A 59 -11.14 10.61 7.61
CA ASP A 59 -11.22 9.52 8.60
C ASP A 59 -9.88 8.78 8.79
N TYR A 60 -9.87 7.77 9.66
CA TYR A 60 -8.80 6.77 9.71
C TYR A 60 -8.75 5.99 8.41
N LEU A 61 -7.54 5.53 8.05
CA LEU A 61 -7.35 4.65 6.90
C LEU A 61 -6.86 3.28 7.32
N ASP A 62 -7.09 2.29 6.50
CA ASP A 62 -6.35 1.04 6.50
C ASP A 62 -5.86 0.67 5.09
N LEU A 63 -5.19 -0.48 4.94
CA LEU A 63 -4.66 -0.89 3.65
C LEU A 63 -5.75 -1.16 2.60
N THR A 64 -6.97 -1.54 3.00
CA THR A 64 -8.10 -1.74 2.09
C THR A 64 -8.56 -0.44 1.46
N ASP A 65 -8.48 0.70 2.17
CA ASP A 65 -8.73 2.02 1.60
C ASP A 65 -7.67 2.37 0.55
N ILE A 66 -6.40 2.13 0.85
CA ILE A 66 -5.32 2.39 -0.12
C ILE A 66 -5.41 1.41 -1.31
N MET A 67 -5.85 0.18 -1.09
CA MET A 67 -6.16 -0.78 -2.15
C MET A 67 -7.29 -0.27 -3.05
N HIS A 68 -8.29 0.43 -2.51
CA HIS A 68 -9.35 1.05 -3.30
C HIS A 68 -8.78 2.03 -4.35
N PHE A 69 -7.78 2.83 -4.01
CA PHE A 69 -7.14 3.75 -4.97
C PHE A 69 -6.27 3.05 -6.02
N THR A 70 -5.82 1.82 -5.75
CA THR A 70 -4.87 1.09 -6.62
C THR A 70 -5.48 -0.10 -7.37
N HIS A 71 -6.70 -0.52 -7.05
CA HIS A 71 -7.30 -1.74 -7.62
C HIS A 71 -7.41 -1.70 -9.15
N ARG A 72 -7.56 -0.52 -9.76
CA ARG A 72 -7.64 -0.37 -11.23
C ARG A 72 -6.29 -0.51 -11.93
N LEU A 73 -5.20 -0.51 -11.17
CA LEU A 73 -3.82 -0.58 -11.68
C LEU A 73 -3.18 -1.96 -11.48
N THR A 74 -3.90 -2.90 -10.86
CA THR A 74 -3.37 -4.21 -10.46
C THR A 74 -4.24 -5.33 -11.04
N ALA A 75 -3.62 -6.47 -11.33
CA ALA A 75 -4.31 -7.62 -11.94
C ALA A 75 -4.91 -8.56 -10.89
N SER A 76 -4.54 -8.42 -9.62
CA SER A 76 -5.00 -9.27 -8.53
C SER A 76 -5.08 -8.53 -7.19
N GLN A 77 -5.83 -9.12 -6.24
CA GLN A 77 -5.93 -8.59 -4.88
C GLN A 77 -4.59 -8.61 -4.14
N ALA A 78 -3.78 -9.64 -4.35
CA ALA A 78 -2.43 -9.73 -3.77
C ALA A 78 -1.49 -8.62 -4.31
N GLU A 79 -1.58 -8.30 -5.60
CA GLU A 79 -0.84 -7.17 -6.18
C GLU A 79 -1.33 -5.82 -5.64
N ALA A 80 -2.65 -5.64 -5.53
CA ALA A 80 -3.24 -4.45 -4.91
C ALA A 80 -2.74 -4.25 -3.48
N LEU A 81 -2.72 -5.33 -2.68
CA LEU A 81 -2.23 -5.29 -1.31
C LEU A 81 -0.75 -4.89 -1.22
N ARG A 82 0.12 -5.47 -2.05
CA ARG A 82 1.55 -5.10 -2.08
C ARG A 82 1.75 -3.66 -2.53
N MET A 83 0.99 -3.20 -3.52
CA MET A 83 1.04 -1.80 -3.97
C MET A 83 0.56 -0.85 -2.88
N ALA A 84 -0.53 -1.17 -2.19
CA ALA A 84 -1.03 -0.40 -1.06
C ALA A 84 -0.02 -0.35 0.08
N ALA A 85 0.59 -1.48 0.43
CA ALA A 85 1.65 -1.54 1.45
C ALA A 85 2.86 -0.69 1.05
N ALA A 86 3.26 -0.69 -0.22
CA ALA A 86 4.36 0.15 -0.70
C ALA A 86 4.05 1.66 -0.60
N ILE A 87 2.80 2.05 -0.90
CA ILE A 87 2.32 3.43 -0.74
C ILE A 87 2.29 3.84 0.72
N ALA A 88 1.68 3.02 1.59
CA ALA A 88 1.63 3.27 3.03
C ALA A 88 3.05 3.42 3.61
N SER A 89 3.94 2.48 3.28
CA SER A 89 5.35 2.51 3.69
C SER A 89 6.09 3.76 3.21
N HIS A 90 5.79 4.27 2.01
CA HIS A 90 6.35 5.54 1.54
C HIS A 90 5.83 6.72 2.37
N LEU A 91 4.52 6.79 2.63
CA LEU A 91 3.89 7.85 3.40
C LEU A 91 4.32 7.87 4.87
N ILE A 92 4.49 6.70 5.48
CA ILE A 92 5.00 6.54 6.85
C ILE A 92 6.42 7.10 6.95
N ARG A 93 7.32 6.69 6.05
CA ARG A 93 8.71 7.17 6.02
C ARG A 93 8.78 8.68 5.78
N ALA A 94 7.85 9.22 5.01
CA ALA A 94 7.72 10.65 4.77
C ALA A 94 7.08 11.41 5.94
N GLY A 95 6.63 10.73 7.00
CA GLY A 95 5.94 11.34 8.15
C GLY A 95 4.58 11.93 7.79
N ARG A 96 3.93 11.41 6.73
CA ARG A 96 2.64 11.90 6.24
C ARG A 96 1.46 11.24 6.93
N ILE A 97 1.63 9.97 7.31
CA ILE A 97 0.67 9.17 8.09
C ILE A 97 1.43 8.45 9.20
N THR A 98 0.72 8.09 10.27
CA THR A 98 1.28 7.33 11.40
C THR A 98 0.51 6.02 11.55
N PRO A 99 1.20 4.86 11.57
CA PRO A 99 0.57 3.57 11.73
C PRO A 99 0.28 3.27 13.21
N GLY A 100 -0.80 2.52 13.45
CA GLY A 100 -1.22 2.16 14.79
C GLY A 100 -2.33 1.13 14.81
N ASP A 101 -2.81 0.86 16.03
CA ASP A 101 -4.00 0.06 16.28
C ASP A 101 -5.16 1.00 16.57
N LEU A 102 -6.31 0.77 15.93
CA LEU A 102 -7.53 1.54 16.22
C LEU A 102 -8.22 0.97 17.47
N THR A 103 -8.53 1.84 18.42
CA THR A 103 -9.24 1.52 19.66
C THR A 103 -10.50 2.38 19.81
N ASP A 104 -11.30 2.13 20.84
CA ASP A 104 -12.47 2.96 21.16
C ASP A 104 -12.11 4.43 21.43
N ASP A 105 -10.88 4.70 21.89
CA ASP A 105 -10.35 6.03 22.16
C ASP A 105 -9.59 6.63 20.95
N GLY A 106 -9.68 5.97 19.79
CA GLY A 106 -9.00 6.35 18.55
C GLY A 106 -7.71 5.58 18.29
N LEU A 107 -6.91 6.07 17.33
CA LEU A 107 -5.66 5.42 16.92
C LEU A 107 -4.59 5.53 18.01
N VAL A 108 -4.07 4.38 18.43
CA VAL A 108 -2.89 4.23 19.29
C VAL A 108 -1.67 3.96 18.39
N PRO A 109 -0.72 4.89 18.27
CA PRO A 109 0.46 4.70 17.44
C PRO A 109 1.32 3.55 17.93
N TRP A 110 1.86 2.76 16.99
CA TRP A 110 2.81 1.72 17.33
C TRP A 110 4.09 2.32 17.95
N GLN A 111 4.62 1.64 18.97
CA GLN A 111 5.86 2.03 19.65
C GLN A 111 7.09 1.53 18.88
N MET A 112 7.20 1.96 17.63
CA MET A 112 8.24 1.57 16.67
C MET A 112 8.67 2.80 15.87
N SER A 113 9.88 2.77 15.29
CA SER A 113 10.28 3.82 14.36
C SER A 113 9.43 3.79 13.07
N PRO A 114 9.37 4.89 12.31
CA PRO A 114 8.70 4.89 11.00
C PRO A 114 9.27 3.85 10.05
N GLU A 115 10.58 3.62 10.07
CA GLU A 115 11.24 2.63 9.21
C GLU A 115 10.85 1.20 9.61
N GLU A 116 10.89 0.86 10.90
CA GLU A 116 10.49 -0.47 11.37
C GLU A 116 9.00 -0.73 11.12
N SER A 117 8.16 0.29 11.26
CA SER A 117 6.73 0.18 10.99
C SER A 117 6.45 -0.07 9.51
N ALA A 118 7.13 0.66 8.62
CA ALA A 118 7.05 0.46 7.17
C ALA A 118 7.55 -0.94 6.77
N GLN A 119 8.64 -1.42 7.37
CA GLN A 119 9.15 -2.77 7.14
C GLN A 119 8.17 -3.84 7.60
N ARG A 120 7.56 -3.69 8.78
CA ARG A 120 6.54 -4.61 9.29
C ARG A 120 5.37 -4.73 8.32
N ILE A 121 4.81 -3.61 7.88
CA ILE A 121 3.66 -3.58 6.96
C ILE A 121 3.99 -4.25 5.63
N THR A 122 5.15 -3.92 5.05
CA THR A 122 5.58 -4.52 3.79
C THR A 122 5.80 -6.03 3.94
N ALA A 123 6.48 -6.48 5.00
CA ALA A 123 6.72 -7.90 5.23
C ALA A 123 5.42 -8.68 5.45
N GLU A 124 4.46 -8.10 6.17
CA GLU A 124 3.16 -8.72 6.41
C GLU A 124 2.34 -8.85 5.12
N ALA A 125 2.27 -7.78 4.32
CA ALA A 125 1.62 -7.81 3.01
C ALA A 125 2.30 -8.80 2.03
N GLU A 126 3.62 -8.91 2.06
CA GLU A 126 4.37 -9.88 1.24
C GLU A 126 4.11 -11.33 1.66
N SER A 127 3.85 -11.58 2.95
CA SER A 127 3.54 -12.92 3.47
C SER A 127 2.18 -13.46 3.00
N TRP A 128 1.33 -12.62 2.41
CA TRP A 128 0.01 -13.00 1.90
C TRP A 128 0.12 -13.29 0.40
N ASP A 129 0.40 -14.55 0.06
CA ASP A 129 0.61 -15.01 -1.32
C ASP A 129 -0.64 -15.60 -1.98
N GLU A 130 -1.68 -15.89 -1.19
CA GLU A 130 -2.95 -16.43 -1.65
C GLU A 130 -3.70 -15.43 -2.57
N PRO A 131 -3.89 -15.74 -3.87
CA PRO A 131 -4.41 -14.78 -4.85
C PRO A 131 -5.81 -14.21 -4.57
N ASN A 132 -6.62 -14.95 -3.80
CA ASN A 132 -8.02 -14.62 -3.49
C ASN A 132 -8.25 -14.40 -1.99
N ARG A 133 -7.18 -14.18 -1.21
CA ARG A 133 -7.34 -13.86 0.20
C ARG A 133 -8.05 -12.53 0.33
N ILE A 134 -9.18 -12.56 1.04
CA ILE A 134 -9.90 -11.35 1.42
C ILE A 134 -9.06 -10.65 2.49
N VAL A 135 -8.73 -9.38 2.23
CA VAL A 135 -8.13 -8.47 3.20
C VAL A 135 -9.26 -7.72 3.89
N TYR A 136 -9.30 -7.78 5.22
CA TYR A 136 -10.28 -7.05 6.02
C TYR A 136 -9.70 -5.75 6.57
N PRO A 137 -10.56 -4.75 6.83
CA PRO A 137 -10.16 -3.49 7.46
C PRO A 137 -9.32 -3.69 8.72
N GLY A 138 -8.22 -2.95 8.82
CA GLY A 138 -7.36 -2.95 9.99
C GLY A 138 -6.55 -4.22 10.26
N GLU A 139 -6.61 -5.25 9.41
CA GLU A 139 -5.90 -6.52 9.68
C GLU A 139 -4.39 -6.36 9.80
N ILE A 140 -3.80 -5.43 9.06
CA ILE A 140 -2.36 -5.18 9.07
C ILE A 140 -2.03 -3.93 9.88
N ALA A 141 -2.73 -2.82 9.61
CA ALA A 141 -2.53 -1.54 10.28
C ALA A 141 -3.73 -0.61 10.05
N TRP A 142 -3.95 0.27 11.01
CA TRP A 142 -4.67 1.52 10.81
C TRP A 142 -3.69 2.69 10.67
N PHE A 143 -4.13 3.77 10.04
CA PHE A 143 -3.35 4.97 9.82
C PHE A 143 -4.16 6.21 10.19
N ASP A 144 -3.47 7.22 10.71
CA ASP A 144 -4.04 8.55 10.91
C ASP A 144 -2.99 9.63 10.58
N LEU A 145 -3.44 10.87 10.50
CA LEU A 145 -2.59 12.03 10.33
C LEU A 145 -1.82 12.33 11.62
N PRO A 146 -0.49 12.59 11.55
CA PRO A 146 0.33 12.87 12.73
C PRO A 146 -0.20 14.02 13.60
N TRP A 147 -0.81 15.04 12.99
CA TRP A 147 -1.35 16.17 13.73
C TRP A 147 -2.62 15.82 14.51
N ARG A 148 -3.47 14.90 14.01
CA ARG A 148 -4.66 14.42 14.74
C ARG A 148 -4.24 13.65 15.99
N ILE A 149 -3.21 12.81 15.85
CA ILE A 149 -2.62 12.08 16.98
C ILE A 149 -2.05 13.05 18.02
N ALA A 150 -1.29 14.06 17.59
CA ALA A 150 -0.74 15.07 18.49
C ALA A 150 -1.84 15.86 19.22
N ALA A 151 -2.91 16.23 18.52
CA ALA A 151 -4.04 16.95 19.09
C ALA A 151 -4.78 16.10 20.15
N ARG A 152 -5.08 14.83 19.86
CA ARG A 152 -5.67 13.91 20.85
C ARG A 152 -4.77 13.70 22.08
N ALA A 153 -3.46 13.57 21.87
CA ALA A 153 -2.50 13.47 22.99
C ALA A 153 -2.48 14.72 23.88
N ALA A 154 -2.81 15.90 23.31
CA ALA A 154 -2.98 17.14 24.07
C ALA A 154 -4.37 17.28 24.72
N GLY A 155 -5.29 16.33 24.49
CA GLY A 155 -6.69 16.42 24.92
C GLY A 155 -7.55 17.35 24.06
N GLU A 156 -7.03 17.77 22.90
CA GLU A 156 -7.72 18.60 21.92
C GLU A 156 -8.20 17.67 20.80
N ASP A 157 -9.32 16.97 20.98
CA ASP A 157 -9.80 16.09 19.91
C ASP A 157 -10.46 16.93 18.79
N PRO A 158 -9.85 17.04 17.60
CA PRO A 158 -10.41 17.81 16.49
C PRO A 158 -11.67 17.16 15.91
N ALA A 159 -11.92 15.88 16.19
CA ALA A 159 -13.11 15.14 15.77
C ALA A 159 -14.23 15.18 16.83
N ALA A 160 -13.95 15.66 18.05
CA ALA A 160 -15.00 15.84 19.05
C ALA A 160 -16.01 16.90 18.59
N PRO A 161 -17.32 16.64 18.75
CA PRO A 161 -18.33 17.63 18.42
C PRO A 161 -18.08 18.91 19.23
N ARG A 162 -17.92 20.03 18.53
CA ARG A 162 -17.83 21.34 19.18
C ARG A 162 -19.14 21.60 19.92
N THR A 163 -19.10 21.59 21.25
CA THR A 163 -20.22 21.95 22.13
C THR A 163 -20.56 23.43 22.02
#